data_AF-A0A957KAJ2-F1
#
_entry.id   AF-A0A957KAJ2-F1
#
_cell.length_a   1.000
_cell.length_b   1.000
_cell.length_c   1.000
_cell.angle_alpha   90.00
_cell.angle_beta   90.00
_cell.angle_gamma   90.00
#
_symmetry.space_group_name_H-M   'P 1'
#
loop_
_entity.id
_entity.type
_entity.pdbx_description
1 polymer ?
#
loop_
_entity_poly.entity_id
_entity_poly.type
_entity_poly.pdbx_seq_one_letter_code
_entity_poly.pdbx_strand_id
1 'polypeptide(L)'
;TGLLTVGEFDQLLLDLHPEHLINDGVSRLQVINQGNRPVTLELIGRDSEEALLFTVDEREDWRLPAGESTTIAVNIRAQQRPFFGSQQRIPFELLLDANEGRHFQNGQLLLTPRLPSWVLAAAGMSVAFICLVFGFIGNILLSNRPVVLAAEIQATATALQQLPVETATADPLGSAAFNSGLPQSCRQIRQQNGSANAPDGEYTLYVAGDVDRPVAVYCHDMARSAREYITLDTATSGGNFSTISYPDQQLRTTYLKVRLDLQTLRIDPTDRTFALVEGSLPSFEEEIINDFGSAIGCSEIAPSGVFGEANINLVGTPFVLAETAAFTFAGPEVDGAATLSEDRATATITVTGNCGWAVPHDQIPLAYVGAR
;
A
#
# COMPACT_ATOMS: atom_id res chain seq x y z
N THR A 1 -27.19 47.99 45.90
CA THR A 1 -27.08 47.19 44.67
C THR A 1 -25.88 47.68 43.90
N GLY A 2 -24.83 46.86 43.76
CA GLY A 2 -23.65 47.21 42.97
C GLY A 2 -23.89 46.84 41.51
N LEU A 3 -23.65 47.78 40.59
CA LEU A 3 -23.66 47.52 39.16
C LEU A 3 -22.29 46.92 38.79
N LEU A 4 -22.26 45.66 38.34
CA LEU A 4 -21.07 45.06 37.78
C LEU A 4 -21.05 45.34 36.27
N THR A 5 -20.13 46.19 35.82
CA THR A 5 -19.90 46.43 34.39
C THR A 5 -18.74 45.53 33.95
N VAL A 6 -19.02 44.53 33.12
CA VAL A 6 -17.99 43.72 32.46
C VAL A 6 -17.54 44.50 31.22
N GLY A 7 -16.23 44.76 31.12
CA GLY A 7 -15.65 45.40 29.94
C GLY A 7 -15.63 44.49 28.71
N GLU A 8 -15.19 45.02 27.57
CA GLU A 8 -14.90 44.19 26.40
C GLU A 8 -13.72 43.26 26.70
N PHE A 9 -13.82 42.00 26.28
CA PHE A 9 -12.71 41.08 26.31
C PHE A 9 -12.78 40.13 25.11
N ASP A 10 -11.61 39.86 24.55
CA ASP A 10 -11.43 38.92 23.46
C ASP A 10 -10.70 37.69 23.99
N GLN A 11 -11.23 36.51 23.67
CA GLN A 11 -10.57 35.25 23.99
C GLN A 11 -10.87 34.30 22.83
N LEU A 12 -9.81 33.83 22.15
CA LEU A 12 -9.92 32.84 21.09
C LEU A 12 -9.36 31.51 21.57
N LEU A 13 -10.07 30.43 21.28
CA LEU A 13 -9.56 29.07 21.41
C LEU A 13 -9.29 28.51 20.02
N LEU A 14 -8.10 27.95 19.83
CA LEU A 14 -7.63 27.38 18.58
C LEU A 14 -7.38 25.89 18.75
N ASP A 15 -7.79 25.13 17.75
CA ASP A 15 -7.50 23.70 17.65
C ASP A 15 -7.22 23.35 16.19
N LEU A 16 -6.17 22.57 15.94
CA LEU A 16 -5.71 22.23 14.60
C LEU A 16 -5.83 20.73 14.36
N HIS A 17 -6.55 20.34 13.31
CA HIS A 17 -6.73 18.93 13.02
C HIS A 17 -6.63 18.59 11.52
N PRO A 18 -5.73 17.66 11.11
CA PRO A 18 -4.66 17.06 11.91
C PRO A 18 -3.47 18.02 12.12
N GLU A 19 -2.76 17.87 13.25
CA GLU A 19 -1.51 18.61 13.53
C GLU A 19 -0.30 18.09 12.74
N HIS A 20 -0.34 16.80 12.38
CA HIS A 20 0.71 16.12 11.62
C HIS A 20 0.19 15.73 10.24
N LEU A 21 0.86 16.22 9.20
CA LEU A 21 0.57 15.92 7.80
C LEU A 21 1.69 15.08 7.18
N ILE A 22 1.39 14.27 6.16
CA ILE A 22 2.37 13.44 5.45
C ILE A 22 2.40 13.83 3.97
N ASN A 23 3.57 14.27 3.49
CA ASN A 23 3.85 14.77 2.13
C ASN A 23 3.13 16.07 1.76
N ASP A 24 1.80 16.05 1.78
CA ASP A 24 0.90 17.18 1.59
C ASP A 24 -0.42 16.88 2.30
N GLY A 25 -1.27 17.90 2.48
CA GLY A 25 -2.60 17.66 3.01
C GLY A 25 -3.36 18.92 3.34
N VAL A 26 -4.55 18.73 3.90
CA VAL A 26 -5.41 19.79 4.39
C VAL A 26 -5.50 19.67 5.90
N SER A 27 -5.10 20.73 6.61
CA SER A 27 -5.34 20.87 8.04
C SER A 27 -6.50 21.83 8.27
N ARG A 28 -7.32 21.56 9.29
CA ARG A 28 -8.49 22.36 9.65
C ARG A 28 -8.24 23.05 10.98
N LEU A 29 -8.20 24.37 10.94
CA LEU A 29 -8.09 25.21 12.13
C LEU A 29 -9.50 25.55 12.63
N GLN A 30 -9.90 24.97 13.76
CA GLN A 30 -11.10 25.36 14.48
C GLN A 30 -10.80 26.59 15.35
N VAL A 31 -11.59 27.63 15.19
CA VAL A 31 -11.49 28.88 15.94
C VAL A 31 -12.79 29.10 16.69
N ILE A 32 -12.72 29.28 18.00
CA ILE A 32 -13.88 29.56 18.87
C ILE A 32 -13.69 30.93 19.53
N ASN A 33 -14.66 31.82 19.34
CA ASN A 33 -14.66 33.13 20.00
C ASN A 33 -15.35 33.04 21.36
N GLN A 34 -14.56 32.97 22.43
CA GLN A 34 -15.03 33.01 23.83
C GLN A 34 -15.19 34.45 24.36
N GLY A 35 -14.84 35.46 23.55
CA GLY A 35 -15.04 36.87 23.86
C GLY A 35 -16.50 37.30 23.80
N ASN A 36 -16.75 38.58 24.15
CA ASN A 36 -18.09 39.16 24.18
C ASN A 36 -18.42 40.06 22.98
N ARG A 37 -17.59 40.08 21.94
CA ARG A 37 -17.79 40.84 20.70
C ARG A 37 -17.32 40.09 19.44
N PRO A 38 -17.79 40.46 18.23
CA PRO A 38 -17.34 39.84 16.99
C PRO A 38 -15.87 40.16 16.68
N VAL A 39 -15.15 39.17 16.12
CA VAL A 39 -13.73 39.28 15.74
C VAL A 39 -13.59 39.04 14.23
N THR A 40 -12.70 39.80 13.58
CA THR A 40 -12.26 39.53 12.19
C THR A 40 -10.97 38.73 12.25
N LEU A 41 -10.90 37.66 11.46
CA LEU A 41 -9.77 36.74 11.43
C LEU A 41 -9.01 36.85 10.11
N GLU A 42 -7.68 36.89 10.18
CA GLU A 42 -6.76 36.74 9.05
C GLU A 42 -5.81 35.57 9.35
N LEU A 43 -5.67 34.63 8.42
CA LEU A 43 -4.86 33.43 8.62
C LEU A 43 -3.67 33.40 7.67
N ILE A 44 -2.47 33.28 8.23
CA ILE A 44 -1.20 33.24 7.49
C ILE A 44 -0.41 32.01 7.92
N GLY A 45 0.01 31.19 6.97
CA GLY A 45 0.94 30.08 7.24
C GLY A 45 2.40 30.53 7.12
N ARG A 46 3.27 30.04 8.02
CA ARG A 46 4.72 30.27 8.01
C ARG A 46 5.49 28.99 8.31
N ASP A 47 6.68 28.89 7.76
CA ASP A 47 7.67 27.88 8.12
C ASP A 47 9.07 28.51 8.12
N SER A 48 10.00 27.95 8.90
CA SER A 48 11.32 28.56 9.11
C SER A 48 12.25 28.53 7.89
N GLU A 49 11.99 27.63 6.94
CA GLU A 49 12.86 27.36 5.78
C GLU A 49 12.24 27.83 4.46
N GLU A 50 11.06 28.46 4.50
CA GLU A 50 10.23 28.79 3.33
C GLU A 50 10.04 27.60 2.38
N ALA A 51 9.99 26.38 2.95
CA ALA A 51 9.92 25.13 2.22
C ALA A 51 8.47 24.73 1.90
N LEU A 52 7.49 25.38 2.52
CA LEU A 52 6.07 25.06 2.37
C LEU A 52 5.32 26.11 1.53
N LEU A 53 4.21 25.67 0.95
CA LEU A 53 3.21 26.48 0.29
C LEU A 53 1.89 26.30 1.04
N PHE A 54 1.32 27.43 1.47
CA PHE A 54 0.05 27.48 2.18
C PHE A 54 -1.03 28.03 1.26
N THR A 55 -2.18 27.37 1.18
CA THR A 55 -3.36 27.86 0.46
C THR A 55 -4.55 27.79 1.39
N VAL A 56 -5.14 28.95 1.69
CA VAL A 56 -6.32 29.07 2.56
C VAL A 56 -7.55 29.23 1.67
N ASP A 57 -8.68 28.63 2.06
CA ASP A 57 -9.95 28.79 1.33
C ASP A 57 -10.31 30.28 1.17
N GLU A 58 -10.76 30.70 -0.02
CA GLU A 58 -10.90 32.09 -0.46
C GLU A 58 -12.07 32.89 0.17
N ARG A 59 -12.23 32.88 1.50
CA ARG A 59 -13.13 33.85 2.16
C ARG A 59 -12.31 35.04 2.64
N GLU A 60 -12.44 36.16 1.93
CA GLU A 60 -11.66 37.39 2.18
C GLU A 60 -11.94 38.05 3.55
N ASP A 61 -13.02 37.70 4.25
CA ASP A 61 -13.35 38.27 5.57
C ASP A 61 -14.04 37.23 6.48
N TRP A 62 -13.27 36.52 7.32
CA TRP A 62 -13.87 35.68 8.36
C TRP A 62 -14.27 36.53 9.56
N ARG A 63 -15.53 36.96 9.58
CA ARG A 63 -16.14 37.58 10.76
C ARG A 63 -16.76 36.51 11.66
N LEU A 64 -16.23 36.36 12.87
CA LEU A 64 -16.68 35.38 13.86
C LEU A 64 -17.41 36.07 15.02
N PRO A 65 -18.75 35.92 15.14
CA PRO A 65 -19.52 36.45 16.26
C PRO A 65 -19.07 35.92 17.63
N ALA A 66 -19.45 36.62 18.69
CA ALA A 66 -19.19 36.22 20.06
C ALA A 66 -19.90 34.89 20.39
N GLY A 67 -19.19 33.94 20.99
CA GLY A 67 -19.71 32.61 21.33
C GLY A 67 -19.80 31.62 20.17
N GLU A 68 -19.45 32.02 18.95
CA GLU A 68 -19.50 31.14 17.77
C GLU A 68 -18.13 30.49 17.47
N SER A 69 -18.18 29.44 16.65
CA SER A 69 -16.99 28.75 16.14
C SER A 69 -17.01 28.64 14.63
N THR A 70 -15.83 28.73 14.01
CA THR A 70 -15.64 28.47 12.57
C THR A 70 -14.50 27.49 12.35
N THR A 71 -14.46 26.87 11.18
CA THR A 71 -13.38 25.99 10.75
C THR A 71 -12.80 26.50 9.45
N ILE A 72 -11.49 26.77 9.44
CA ILE A 72 -10.76 27.26 8.27
C ILE A 72 -9.88 26.13 7.75
N ALA A 73 -10.07 25.73 6.50
CA ALA A 73 -9.22 24.73 5.87
C ALA A 73 -7.96 25.39 5.27
N VAL A 74 -6.81 24.78 5.53
CA VAL A 74 -5.50 25.21 5.02
C VAL A 74 -4.87 24.04 4.28
N ASN A 75 -4.67 24.18 2.98
CA ASN A 75 -3.87 23.26 2.19
C ASN A 75 -2.40 23.57 2.41
N ILE A 76 -1.62 22.56 2.80
CA ILE A 76 -0.20 22.67 3.11
C ILE A 76 0.55 21.69 2.21
N ARG A 77 1.49 22.19 1.42
CA ARG A 77 2.28 21.39 0.48
C ARG A 77 3.76 21.76 0.58
N ALA A 78 4.65 20.80 0.41
CA ALA A 78 6.06 21.14 0.20
C ALA A 78 6.30 21.70 -1.21
N GLN A 79 7.10 22.75 -1.30
CA GLN A 79 7.53 23.33 -2.57
C GLN A 79 8.45 22.37 -3.34
N GLN A 80 9.33 21.67 -2.62
CA GLN A 80 10.24 20.68 -3.19
C GLN A 80 10.23 19.41 -2.34
N ARG A 81 10.00 18.28 -3.00
CA ARG A 81 10.07 16.96 -2.35
C ARG A 81 11.42 16.31 -2.63
N PRO A 82 12.18 15.90 -1.60
CA PRO A 82 13.44 15.19 -1.80
C PRO A 82 13.24 13.95 -2.66
N PHE A 83 14.09 13.76 -3.66
CA PHE A 83 14.00 12.58 -4.53
C PHE A 83 14.58 11.34 -3.83
N PHE A 84 15.64 11.54 -3.04
CA PHE A 84 16.29 10.54 -2.20
C PHE A 84 16.54 11.14 -0.80
N GLY A 85 16.71 10.29 0.21
CA GLY A 85 17.12 10.72 1.54
C GLY A 85 16.42 9.97 2.66
N SER A 86 16.45 10.55 3.86
CA SER A 86 15.61 10.16 4.99
C SER A 86 14.32 10.97 5.00
N GLN A 87 13.36 10.56 5.81
CA GLN A 87 12.20 11.38 6.13
C GLN A 87 12.66 12.72 6.73
N GLN A 88 12.01 13.82 6.31
CA GLN A 88 12.26 15.16 6.83
C GLN A 88 11.02 15.66 7.58
N ARG A 89 11.25 16.35 8.70
CA ARG A 89 10.22 16.91 9.57
C ARG A 89 10.28 18.44 9.44
N ILE A 90 9.29 19.03 8.78
CA ILE A 90 9.21 20.49 8.60
C ILE A 90 8.15 21.04 9.55
N PRO A 91 8.54 21.73 10.65
CA PRO A 91 7.57 22.41 11.51
C PRO A 91 6.97 23.61 10.77
N PHE A 92 5.68 23.85 10.96
CA PHE A 92 5.01 25.04 10.46
C PHE A 92 4.16 25.68 11.56
N GLU A 93 3.88 26.96 11.37
CA GLU A 93 3.10 27.78 12.28
C GLU A 93 1.98 28.47 11.50
N LEU A 94 0.76 28.35 12.00
CA LEU A 94 -0.39 29.11 11.53
C LEU A 94 -0.57 30.32 12.44
N LEU A 95 -0.36 31.50 11.87
CA LEU A 95 -0.59 32.79 12.50
C LEU A 95 -2.03 33.23 12.22
N LEU A 96 -2.83 33.31 13.27
CA LEU A 96 -4.15 33.92 13.22
C LEU A 96 -4.02 35.35 13.76
N ASP A 97 -4.08 36.34 12.85
CA ASP A 97 -4.20 37.74 13.23
C ASP A 97 -5.68 38.06 13.49
N ALA A 98 -5.95 38.51 14.70
CA ALA A 98 -7.25 39.01 15.13
C ALA A 98 -7.07 40.46 15.55
N ASN A 99 -8.13 41.26 15.46
CA ASN A 99 -8.10 42.71 15.71
C ASN A 99 -7.34 43.16 16.98
N GLU A 100 -7.20 42.30 18.01
CA GLU A 100 -6.50 42.61 19.27
C GLU A 100 -5.31 41.70 19.62
N GLY A 101 -4.91 40.78 18.73
CA GLY A 101 -3.81 39.89 19.03
C GLY A 101 -3.49 38.85 17.97
N ARG A 102 -2.22 38.43 17.99
CA ARG A 102 -1.73 37.33 17.16
C ARG A 102 -1.75 36.05 17.98
N HIS A 103 -2.40 35.05 17.43
CA HIS A 103 -2.41 33.70 17.98
C HIS A 103 -1.66 32.76 17.06
N PHE A 104 -0.97 31.80 17.65
CA PHE A 104 -0.10 30.88 16.94
C PHE A 104 -0.56 29.46 17.19
N GLN A 105 -0.60 28.65 16.14
CA GLN A 105 -0.88 27.23 16.22
C GLN A 105 0.18 26.47 15.44
N ASN A 106 0.85 25.53 16.11
CA ASN A 106 1.94 24.77 15.53
C ASN A 106 1.43 23.49 14.87
N GLY A 107 2.09 23.07 13.80
CA GLY A 107 1.90 21.78 13.17
C GLY A 107 3.19 21.28 12.53
N GLN A 108 3.13 20.09 11.93
CA GLN A 108 4.31 19.46 11.33
C GLN A 108 3.96 18.74 10.02
N LEU A 109 4.78 18.95 9.00
CA LEU A 109 4.72 18.20 7.75
C LEU A 109 5.87 17.18 7.69
N LEU A 110 5.51 15.90 7.57
CA LEU A 110 6.42 14.77 7.40
C LEU A 110 6.63 14.51 5.91
N LEU A 111 7.79 14.87 5.38
CA LEU A 111 8.14 14.60 3.98
C LEU A 111 8.84 13.26 3.87
N THR A 112 8.22 12.33 3.15
CA THR A 112 8.88 11.09 2.75
C THR A 112 9.54 11.28 1.38
N PRO A 113 10.78 10.83 1.17
CA PRO A 113 11.41 10.92 -0.15
C PRO A 113 10.63 10.10 -1.19
N ARG A 114 10.74 10.46 -2.48
CA ARG A 114 10.05 9.70 -3.55
C ARG A 114 10.58 8.29 -3.73
N LEU A 115 11.88 8.10 -3.52
CA LEU A 115 12.52 6.80 -3.55
C LEU A 115 13.21 6.56 -2.20
N PRO A 116 12.93 5.43 -1.54
CA PRO A 116 13.67 5.01 -0.36
C PRO A 116 15.17 4.89 -0.66
N SER A 117 16.01 5.18 0.33
CA SER A 117 17.47 5.08 0.20
C SER A 117 17.95 3.68 -0.19
N TRP A 118 17.22 2.62 0.19
CA TRP A 118 17.55 1.24 -0.19
C TRP A 118 17.48 1.00 -1.70
N VAL A 119 16.67 1.76 -2.46
CA VAL A 119 16.57 1.60 -3.91
C VAL A 119 17.90 1.93 -4.59
N LEU A 120 18.63 2.93 -4.09
CA LEU A 120 19.97 3.25 -4.58
C LEU A 120 20.98 2.14 -4.23
N ALA A 121 20.88 1.57 -3.03
CA ALA A 121 21.74 0.45 -2.63
C ALA A 121 21.46 -0.79 -3.48
N ALA A 122 20.20 -1.13 -3.72
CA ALA A 122 19.77 -2.23 -4.56
C ALA A 122 20.21 -2.03 -6.02
N ALA A 123 20.08 -0.82 -6.56
CA ALA A 123 20.56 -0.48 -7.90
C ALA A 123 22.09 -0.61 -8.00
N GLY A 124 22.83 -0.12 -7.00
CA GLY A 124 24.28 -0.27 -6.93
C GLY A 124 24.73 -1.73 -6.88
N MET A 125 24.08 -2.55 -6.04
CA MET A 125 24.34 -3.99 -5.98
C MET A 125 24.01 -4.70 -7.29
N SER A 126 22.91 -4.31 -7.96
CA SER A 126 22.52 -4.87 -9.25
C SER A 126 23.55 -4.57 -10.33
N VAL A 127 24.06 -3.33 -10.38
CA VAL A 127 25.13 -2.95 -11.32
C VAL A 127 26.42 -3.73 -11.03
N ALA A 128 26.81 -3.85 -9.75
CA ALA A 128 27.99 -4.62 -9.37
C ALA A 128 27.85 -6.11 -9.76
N PHE A 129 26.68 -6.70 -9.53
CA PHE A 129 26.38 -8.08 -9.91
C PHE A 129 26.44 -8.25 -11.44
N ILE A 130 25.85 -7.33 -12.20
CA ILE A 130 25.92 -7.32 -13.66
C ILE A 130 27.39 -7.24 -14.12
N CYS A 131 28.21 -6.37 -13.53
CA CYS A 131 29.64 -6.28 -13.84
C CYS A 131 30.40 -7.58 -13.53
N LEU A 132 30.09 -8.24 -12.41
CA LEU A 132 30.69 -9.54 -12.05
C LEU A 132 30.28 -10.65 -13.02
N VAL A 133 29.00 -10.71 -13.40
CA VAL A 133 28.49 -11.68 -14.38
C VAL A 133 29.16 -11.47 -15.74
N PHE A 134 29.26 -10.23 -16.22
CA PHE A 134 29.95 -9.93 -17.48
C PHE A 134 31.46 -10.23 -17.40
N GLY A 135 32.12 -9.93 -16.28
CA GLY A 135 33.53 -10.29 -16.06
C GLY A 135 33.75 -11.80 -16.06
N PHE A 136 32.86 -12.56 -15.43
CA PHE A 136 32.91 -14.03 -15.40
C PHE A 136 32.68 -14.65 -16.78
N ILE A 137 31.67 -14.18 -17.52
CA ILE A 137 31.41 -14.62 -18.90
C ILE A 137 32.60 -14.27 -19.82
N GLY A 138 33.17 -13.07 -19.69
CA GLY A 138 34.36 -12.67 -20.43
C GLY A 138 35.58 -13.55 -20.13
N ASN A 139 35.79 -13.90 -18.86
CA ASN A 139 36.86 -14.80 -18.44
C ASN A 139 36.68 -16.22 -19.02
N ILE A 140 35.47 -16.78 -19.02
CA ILE A 140 35.18 -18.08 -19.64
C ILE A 140 35.47 -18.04 -21.15
N LEU A 141 35.05 -16.99 -21.85
CA LEU A 141 35.27 -16.84 -23.29
C LEU A 141 36.75 -16.64 -23.66
N LEU A 142 37.53 -15.99 -22.80
CA LEU A 142 38.97 -15.77 -23.01
C LEU A 142 39.83 -16.97 -22.60
N SER A 143 39.46 -17.68 -21.53
CA SER A 143 40.19 -18.86 -21.02
C SER A 143 39.97 -20.13 -21.85
N ASN A 144 38.89 -20.19 -22.63
CA ASN A 144 38.61 -21.29 -23.57
C ASN A 144 39.09 -21.01 -25.00
N ARG A 145 40.10 -20.15 -25.22
CA ARG A 145 40.79 -20.15 -26.51
C ARG A 145 41.58 -21.45 -26.61
N PRO A 146 41.20 -22.42 -27.46
CA PRO A 146 42.07 -23.55 -27.70
C PRO A 146 43.38 -23.01 -28.28
N VAL A 147 44.49 -23.33 -27.63
CA VAL A 147 45.81 -23.22 -28.23
C VAL A 147 45.85 -24.25 -29.36
N VAL A 148 45.30 -23.88 -30.51
CA VAL A 148 45.52 -24.63 -31.75
C VAL A 148 46.91 -24.23 -32.22
N LEU A 149 47.91 -24.93 -31.67
CA LEU A 149 49.20 -25.08 -32.30
C LEU A 149 48.98 -25.67 -33.70
N ALA A 150 49.73 -25.13 -34.65
CA ALA A 150 49.74 -25.49 -36.05
C ALA A 150 49.98 -27.00 -36.28
N ALA A 151 48.96 -27.70 -36.77
CA ALA A 151 48.96 -28.93 -37.57
C ALA A 151 47.45 -29.24 -37.76
N GLU A 152 46.83 -29.30 -38.93
CA GLU A 152 47.24 -29.80 -40.23
C GLU A 152 46.67 -28.92 -41.33
N ILE A 153 47.57 -28.37 -42.14
CA ILE A 153 47.29 -28.02 -43.53
C ILE A 153 47.41 -29.35 -44.28
N GLN A 154 46.30 -29.93 -44.76
CA GLN A 154 46.17 -30.86 -45.91
C GLN A 154 45.02 -31.87 -45.72
N ALA A 155 43.76 -31.46 -45.92
CA ALA A 155 42.69 -32.35 -46.41
C ALA A 155 41.40 -31.56 -46.72
N THR A 156 41.47 -30.52 -47.56
CA THR A 156 40.25 -29.87 -48.08
C THR A 156 40.41 -29.55 -49.56
N ALA A 157 40.65 -30.59 -50.36
CA ALA A 157 40.63 -30.50 -51.82
C ALA A 157 39.96 -31.74 -52.43
N THR A 158 38.78 -32.13 -51.95
CA THR A 158 37.86 -33.01 -52.69
C THR A 158 36.51 -33.08 -51.97
N ALA A 159 35.58 -32.16 -52.31
CA ALA A 159 34.11 -32.36 -52.21
C ALA A 159 33.34 -31.06 -52.57
N LEU A 160 33.75 -30.36 -53.64
CA LEU A 160 32.88 -29.40 -54.31
C LEU A 160 32.27 -30.10 -55.52
N GLN A 161 31.15 -30.82 -55.38
CA GLN A 161 30.24 -31.04 -56.51
C GLN A 161 28.85 -31.66 -56.26
N GLN A 162 28.39 -31.89 -55.02
CA GLN A 162 27.01 -32.38 -54.83
C GLN A 162 26.38 -31.83 -53.56
N LEU A 163 25.61 -30.74 -53.70
CA LEU A 163 24.49 -30.43 -52.81
C LEU A 163 23.37 -29.79 -53.64
N PRO A 164 22.12 -30.30 -53.56
CA PRO A 164 20.98 -29.74 -54.28
C PRO A 164 20.60 -28.38 -53.73
N VAL A 165 20.05 -27.55 -54.62
CA VAL A 165 19.33 -26.32 -54.26
C VAL A 165 18.04 -26.74 -53.54
N GLU A 166 18.06 -26.75 -52.21
CA GLU A 166 16.84 -26.73 -51.42
C GLU A 166 16.46 -25.30 -51.08
N THR A 167 15.23 -25.00 -51.44
CA THR A 167 14.59 -23.70 -51.43
C THR A 167 14.42 -23.23 -49.98
N ALA A 168 14.98 -22.08 -49.64
CA ALA A 168 14.72 -21.40 -48.39
C ALA A 168 13.24 -20.97 -48.34
N THR A 169 12.41 -21.75 -47.66
CA THR A 169 11.12 -21.25 -47.15
C THR A 169 11.42 -20.38 -45.95
N ALA A 170 10.98 -19.13 -46.05
CA ALA A 170 11.02 -18.14 -44.99
C ALA A 170 10.50 -18.71 -43.67
N ASP A 171 11.33 -18.59 -42.64
CA ASP A 171 10.99 -18.73 -41.24
C ASP A 171 9.88 -17.72 -40.92
N PRO A 172 8.66 -18.14 -40.50
CA PRO A 172 7.70 -17.19 -40.01
C PRO A 172 8.16 -16.78 -38.61
N LEU A 173 8.36 -15.47 -38.45
CA LEU A 173 8.38 -14.77 -37.18
C LEU A 173 7.46 -15.49 -36.17
N GLY A 174 8.08 -15.96 -35.08
CA GLY A 174 7.41 -16.63 -33.97
C GLY A 174 6.15 -15.88 -33.58
N SER A 175 5.04 -16.39 -34.05
CA SER A 175 3.71 -15.99 -33.65
C SER A 175 3.60 -16.43 -32.20
N ALA A 176 3.57 -15.48 -31.27
CA ALA A 176 3.06 -15.75 -29.94
C ALA A 176 1.73 -16.47 -30.14
N ALA A 177 1.68 -17.76 -29.78
CA ALA A 177 0.47 -18.55 -29.89
C ALA A 177 -0.59 -17.81 -29.07
N PHE A 178 -1.53 -17.15 -29.76
CA PHE A 178 -2.74 -16.64 -29.15
C PHE A 178 -3.46 -17.86 -28.60
N ASN A 179 -3.28 -18.12 -27.31
CA ASN A 179 -4.11 -19.09 -26.60
C ASN A 179 -5.54 -18.55 -26.71
N SER A 180 -6.33 -19.18 -27.58
CA SER A 180 -7.78 -19.02 -27.71
C SER A 180 -8.56 -19.60 -26.53
N GLY A 181 -7.84 -20.00 -25.47
CA GLY A 181 -8.42 -20.42 -24.21
C GLY A 181 -9.02 -19.27 -23.42
N LEU A 182 -9.97 -19.63 -22.55
CA LEU A 182 -10.61 -18.73 -21.61
C LEU A 182 -9.56 -17.99 -20.77
N PRO A 183 -9.77 -16.69 -20.47
CA PRO A 183 -8.79 -15.89 -19.76
C PRO A 183 -8.62 -16.38 -18.31
N GLN A 184 -7.37 -16.61 -17.91
CA GLN A 184 -7.01 -17.08 -16.56
C GLN A 184 -6.38 -15.97 -15.69
N SER A 185 -6.07 -14.81 -16.28
CA SER A 185 -5.49 -13.65 -15.60
C SER A 185 -5.92 -12.35 -16.30
N CYS A 186 -5.90 -11.23 -15.57
CA CYS A 186 -6.13 -9.90 -16.14
C CYS A 186 -5.08 -9.56 -17.21
N ARG A 187 -3.85 -10.04 -17.02
CA ARG A 187 -2.77 -9.92 -18.02
C ARG A 187 -3.13 -10.59 -19.35
N GLN A 188 -3.79 -11.74 -19.31
CA GLN A 188 -4.21 -12.45 -20.54
C GLN A 188 -5.32 -11.68 -21.26
N ILE A 189 -6.31 -11.14 -20.54
CA ILE A 189 -7.35 -10.27 -21.12
C ILE A 189 -6.70 -9.08 -21.83
N ARG A 190 -5.74 -8.41 -21.17
CA ARG A 190 -5.00 -7.30 -21.77
C ARG A 190 -4.27 -7.70 -23.04
N GLN A 191 -3.62 -8.87 -23.06
CA GLN A 191 -2.91 -9.37 -24.24
C GLN A 191 -3.86 -9.71 -25.39
N GLN A 192 -5.04 -10.24 -25.10
CA GLN A 192 -6.05 -10.60 -26.09
C GLN A 192 -6.75 -9.37 -26.71
N ASN A 193 -7.07 -8.36 -25.89
CA ASN A 193 -7.87 -7.20 -26.32
C ASN A 193 -7.03 -5.94 -26.63
N GLY A 194 -5.78 -5.89 -26.16
CA GLY A 194 -4.94 -4.69 -26.16
C GLY A 194 -5.23 -3.77 -24.96
N SER A 195 -4.23 -3.02 -24.49
CA SER A 195 -4.35 -2.16 -23.29
C SER A 195 -5.37 -1.02 -23.44
N ALA A 196 -5.63 -0.56 -24.66
CA ALA A 196 -6.63 0.48 -24.93
C ALA A 196 -8.08 -0.01 -24.81
N ASN A 197 -8.32 -1.32 -24.93
CA ASN A 197 -9.66 -1.92 -24.95
C ASN A 197 -9.95 -2.81 -23.73
N ALA A 198 -9.09 -2.76 -22.72
CA ALA A 198 -9.24 -3.52 -21.49
C ALA A 198 -8.98 -2.59 -20.29
N PRO A 199 -9.93 -1.70 -19.95
CA PRO A 199 -9.77 -0.78 -18.81
C PRO A 199 -9.80 -1.53 -17.47
N ASP A 200 -9.40 -0.88 -16.39
CA ASP A 200 -9.62 -1.41 -15.03
C ASP A 200 -11.12 -1.63 -14.78
N GLY A 201 -11.48 -2.70 -14.08
CA GLY A 201 -12.88 -3.06 -13.85
C GLY A 201 -13.09 -4.53 -13.46
N GLU A 202 -14.35 -4.93 -13.34
CA GLU A 202 -14.73 -6.31 -13.07
C GLU A 202 -14.66 -7.15 -14.35
N TYR A 203 -14.05 -8.33 -14.26
CA TYR A 203 -13.92 -9.29 -15.35
C TYR A 203 -14.20 -10.72 -14.83
N THR A 204 -14.64 -11.59 -15.73
CA THR A 204 -14.72 -13.02 -15.46
C THR A 204 -13.46 -13.72 -15.93
N LEU A 205 -12.76 -14.35 -14.99
CA LEU A 205 -11.63 -15.25 -15.25
C LEU A 205 -12.03 -16.69 -14.94
N TYR A 206 -11.24 -17.65 -15.43
CA TYR A 206 -11.55 -19.07 -15.32
C TYR A 206 -10.38 -19.81 -14.67
N VAL A 207 -10.66 -20.48 -13.54
CA VAL A 207 -9.62 -21.21 -12.80
C VAL A 207 -9.08 -22.34 -13.67
N ALA A 208 -7.76 -22.38 -13.87
CA ALA A 208 -7.10 -23.32 -14.78
C ALA A 208 -7.66 -23.30 -16.23
N GLY A 209 -8.38 -22.25 -16.62
CA GLY A 209 -9.02 -22.12 -17.94
C GLY A 209 -10.27 -22.96 -18.13
N ASP A 210 -10.84 -23.46 -17.04
CA ASP A 210 -12.04 -24.30 -17.05
C ASP A 210 -13.31 -23.44 -17.07
N VAL A 211 -14.15 -23.62 -18.09
CA VAL A 211 -15.40 -22.87 -18.28
C VAL A 211 -16.39 -23.04 -17.13
N ASP A 212 -16.34 -24.20 -16.46
CA ASP A 212 -17.23 -24.52 -15.35
C ASP A 212 -16.73 -23.95 -14.03
N ARG A 213 -15.59 -23.24 -14.04
CA ARG A 213 -14.97 -22.61 -12.87
C ARG A 213 -14.78 -21.10 -13.03
N PRO A 214 -15.84 -20.33 -13.30
CA PRO A 214 -15.75 -18.88 -13.43
C PRO A 214 -15.50 -18.21 -12.07
N VAL A 215 -14.78 -17.11 -12.10
CA VAL A 215 -14.48 -16.23 -10.97
C VAL A 215 -14.64 -14.78 -11.43
N ALA A 216 -15.47 -14.01 -10.73
CA ALA A 216 -15.49 -12.56 -10.88
C ALA A 216 -14.29 -11.97 -10.13
N VAL A 217 -13.46 -11.20 -10.82
CA VAL A 217 -12.33 -10.47 -10.23
C VAL A 217 -12.34 -9.02 -10.68
N TYR A 218 -11.77 -8.15 -9.84
CA TYR A 218 -11.41 -6.81 -10.25
C TYR A 218 -10.00 -6.83 -10.86
N CYS A 219 -9.91 -6.45 -12.13
CA CYS A 219 -8.64 -6.21 -12.81
C CYS A 219 -8.18 -4.77 -12.60
N HIS A 220 -7.00 -4.60 -12.02
CA HIS A 220 -6.39 -3.30 -11.72
C HIS A 220 -5.09 -3.08 -12.49
N ASP A 221 -4.77 -1.81 -12.75
CA ASP A 221 -3.59 -1.35 -13.50
C ASP A 221 -3.44 -2.06 -14.85
N MET A 222 -4.56 -2.26 -15.54
CA MET A 222 -4.61 -2.92 -16.84
C MET A 222 -3.72 -2.22 -17.86
N ALA A 223 -3.54 -0.90 -17.74
CA ALA A 223 -2.65 -0.16 -18.63
C ALA A 223 -1.16 -0.53 -18.49
N ARG A 224 -0.67 -0.90 -17.30
CA ARG A 224 0.77 -1.09 -17.04
C ARG A 224 1.10 -2.48 -16.49
N SER A 225 0.59 -2.84 -15.32
CA SER A 225 0.82 -4.10 -14.63
C SER A 225 -0.50 -4.72 -14.19
N ALA A 226 -1.24 -5.30 -15.14
CA ALA A 226 -2.53 -5.94 -14.90
C ALA A 226 -2.45 -6.97 -13.77
N ARG A 227 -3.28 -6.78 -12.74
CA ARG A 227 -3.39 -7.63 -11.55
C ARG A 227 -4.85 -7.92 -11.23
N GLU A 228 -5.10 -9.13 -10.76
CA GLU A 228 -6.42 -9.62 -10.37
C GLU A 228 -6.61 -9.55 -8.84
N TYR A 229 -7.79 -9.09 -8.43
CA TYR A 229 -8.19 -9.00 -7.03
C TYR A 229 -9.58 -9.62 -6.83
N ILE A 230 -9.76 -10.34 -5.73
CA ILE A 230 -11.09 -10.76 -5.28
C ILE A 230 -11.72 -9.57 -4.55
N THR A 231 -12.94 -9.21 -4.94
CA THR A 231 -13.77 -8.28 -4.16
C THR A 231 -14.36 -8.98 -2.95
N LEU A 232 -14.15 -8.41 -1.78
CA LEU A 232 -14.61 -8.96 -0.51
C LEU A 232 -15.89 -8.29 -0.07
N ASP A 233 -16.81 -9.07 0.51
CA ASP A 233 -18.01 -8.50 1.11
C ASP A 233 -17.66 -7.80 2.43
N THR A 234 -18.03 -6.53 2.51
CA THR A 234 -17.82 -5.68 3.69
C THR A 234 -19.12 -5.39 4.43
N ALA A 235 -20.27 -5.81 3.89
CA ALA A 235 -21.58 -5.58 4.48
C ALA A 235 -22.01 -6.68 5.49
N THR A 236 -21.38 -7.86 5.45
CA THR A 236 -21.64 -8.94 6.40
C THR A 236 -20.88 -8.77 7.72
N SER A 237 -21.51 -9.18 8.83
CA SER A 237 -20.97 -9.04 10.19
C SER A 237 -19.60 -9.72 10.31
N GLY A 238 -18.57 -8.94 10.63
CA GLY A 238 -17.19 -9.41 10.80
C GLY A 238 -16.20 -8.75 9.83
N GLY A 239 -16.63 -8.37 8.63
CA GLY A 239 -15.77 -7.70 7.63
C GLY A 239 -14.45 -8.44 7.34
N ASN A 240 -13.57 -7.81 6.57
CA ASN A 240 -12.23 -8.33 6.31
C ASN A 240 -11.22 -7.34 6.88
N PHE A 241 -10.50 -7.73 7.93
CA PHE A 241 -9.64 -6.79 8.65
C PHE A 241 -8.47 -7.47 9.36
N SER A 242 -7.49 -6.65 9.70
CA SER A 242 -6.31 -6.98 10.51
C SER A 242 -6.09 -5.85 11.52
N THR A 243 -5.65 -6.18 12.74
CA THR A 243 -5.40 -5.18 13.78
C THR A 243 -4.04 -5.33 14.45
N ILE A 244 -3.55 -4.19 14.90
CA ILE A 244 -2.43 -4.07 15.82
C ILE A 244 -2.95 -3.32 17.03
N SER A 245 -2.98 -4.00 18.16
CA SER A 245 -3.65 -3.53 19.37
C SER A 245 -2.66 -3.37 20.51
N TYR A 246 -2.70 -2.21 21.16
CA TYR A 246 -2.01 -1.84 22.40
C TYR A 246 -3.07 -1.50 23.46
N PRO A 247 -2.72 -1.41 24.77
CA PRO A 247 -3.69 -1.19 25.85
C PRO A 247 -4.68 -0.05 25.60
N ASP A 248 -4.19 1.06 25.05
CA ASP A 248 -4.98 2.28 24.86
C ASP A 248 -5.18 2.67 23.38
N GLN A 249 -4.68 1.86 22.44
CA GLN A 249 -4.58 2.24 21.03
C GLN A 249 -4.74 1.04 20.11
N GLN A 250 -5.32 1.28 18.93
CA GLN A 250 -5.45 0.26 17.91
C GLN A 250 -5.25 0.86 16.53
N LEU A 251 -4.50 0.16 15.70
CA LEU A 251 -4.47 0.35 14.27
C LEU A 251 -5.30 -0.76 13.62
N ARG A 252 -6.29 -0.38 12.80
CA ARG A 252 -7.13 -1.32 12.07
C ARG A 252 -6.92 -1.13 10.58
N THR A 253 -6.72 -2.23 9.86
CA THR A 253 -6.65 -2.24 8.40
C THR A 253 -7.79 -3.09 7.86
N THR A 254 -8.70 -2.46 7.12
CA THR A 254 -9.86 -3.08 6.50
C THR A 254 -9.59 -3.31 5.02
N TYR A 255 -9.86 -4.51 4.52
CA TYR A 255 -9.58 -4.91 3.14
C TYR A 255 -10.87 -4.98 2.31
N LEU A 256 -10.95 -4.17 1.25
CA LEU A 256 -12.09 -4.18 0.31
C LEU A 256 -11.88 -5.18 -0.83
N LYS A 257 -10.62 -5.38 -1.22
CA LYS A 257 -10.19 -6.36 -2.21
C LYS A 257 -8.83 -6.92 -1.81
N VAL A 258 -8.56 -8.16 -2.18
CA VAL A 258 -7.27 -8.83 -1.92
C VAL A 258 -6.72 -9.43 -3.20
N ARG A 259 -5.40 -9.35 -3.37
CA ARG A 259 -4.74 -9.83 -4.58
C ARG A 259 -4.75 -11.34 -4.63
N LEU A 260 -5.18 -11.89 -5.76
CA LEU A 260 -5.30 -13.33 -5.98
C LEU A 260 -4.39 -13.75 -7.13
N ASP A 261 -3.68 -14.87 -6.98
CA ASP A 261 -3.13 -15.62 -8.10
C ASP A 261 -4.06 -16.80 -8.42
N LEU A 262 -4.71 -16.76 -9.59
CA LEU A 262 -5.63 -17.81 -10.04
C LEU A 262 -4.94 -19.10 -10.52
N GLN A 263 -3.63 -19.04 -10.81
CA GLN A 263 -2.85 -20.21 -11.20
C GLN A 263 -2.47 -21.05 -9.98
N THR A 264 -2.09 -20.37 -8.90
CA THR A 264 -1.67 -21.03 -7.64
C THR A 264 -2.78 -21.08 -6.59
N LEU A 265 -3.91 -20.40 -6.82
CA LEU A 265 -5.02 -20.22 -5.89
C LEU A 265 -4.54 -19.69 -4.54
N ARG A 266 -3.80 -18.58 -4.55
CA ARG A 266 -3.20 -17.98 -3.37
C ARG A 266 -3.52 -16.51 -3.28
N ILE A 267 -3.91 -16.05 -2.09
CA ILE A 267 -3.99 -14.62 -1.78
C ILE A 267 -2.60 -14.14 -1.35
N ASP A 268 -2.18 -13.02 -1.90
CA ASP A 268 -1.01 -12.27 -1.41
C ASP A 268 -1.45 -11.35 -0.26
N PRO A 269 -1.12 -11.67 1.00
CA PRO A 269 -1.57 -10.89 2.14
C PRO A 269 -0.88 -9.53 2.25
N THR A 270 0.24 -9.33 1.55
CA THR A 270 1.07 -8.12 1.61
C THR A 270 0.58 -7.02 0.67
N ASP A 271 -0.30 -7.33 -0.29
CA ASP A 271 -0.83 -6.35 -1.22
C ASP A 271 -1.99 -5.55 -0.58
N ARG A 272 -1.68 -4.31 -0.21
CA ARG A 272 -2.61 -3.39 0.48
C ARG A 272 -3.29 -2.39 -0.45
N THR A 273 -3.28 -2.62 -1.77
CA THR A 273 -3.77 -1.66 -2.78
C THR A 273 -5.21 -1.19 -2.52
N PHE A 274 -6.06 -2.07 -2.00
CA PHE A 274 -7.47 -1.79 -1.67
C PHE A 274 -7.76 -1.91 -0.17
N ALA A 275 -6.78 -1.56 0.65
CA ALA A 275 -6.92 -1.53 2.10
C ALA A 275 -7.16 -0.09 2.60
N LEU A 276 -7.95 0.03 3.67
CA LEU A 276 -8.21 1.27 4.40
C LEU A 276 -7.64 1.13 5.80
N VAL A 277 -6.85 2.11 6.23
CA VAL A 277 -6.20 2.11 7.55
C VAL A 277 -6.84 3.17 8.43
N GLU A 278 -7.21 2.79 9.65
CA GLU A 278 -7.82 3.64 10.67
C GLU A 278 -7.07 3.51 11.99
N GLY A 279 -7.00 4.60 12.75
CA GLY A 279 -6.24 4.69 14.00
C GLY A 279 -4.80 5.17 13.79
N SER A 280 -4.07 5.28 14.89
CA SER A 280 -2.67 5.70 14.89
C SER A 280 -1.92 5.07 16.07
N LEU A 281 -0.62 4.83 15.86
CA LEU A 281 0.29 4.38 16.90
C LEU A 281 1.45 5.40 16.98
N PRO A 282 1.70 6.05 18.13
CA PRO A 282 2.55 7.23 18.27
C PRO A 282 4.06 6.94 18.22
N SER A 283 4.48 5.70 17.94
CA SER A 283 5.89 5.30 18.12
C SER A 283 6.46 4.33 17.08
N PHE A 284 5.73 4.06 15.99
CA PHE A 284 6.22 3.13 14.97
C PHE A 284 6.70 3.89 13.73
N GLU A 285 8.03 3.98 13.57
CA GLU A 285 8.69 4.50 12.36
C GLU A 285 8.92 3.41 11.28
N GLU A 286 8.64 2.13 11.59
CA GLU A 286 8.76 1.00 10.65
C GLU A 286 7.47 0.75 9.87
N GLU A 287 7.62 0.12 8.70
CA GLU A 287 6.53 -0.34 7.84
C GLU A 287 5.67 -1.35 8.61
N ILE A 288 4.60 -0.82 9.20
CA ILE A 288 3.69 -1.60 10.02
C ILE A 288 3.15 -2.79 9.21
N ILE A 289 3.40 -4.00 9.69
CA ILE A 289 2.84 -5.25 9.13
C ILE A 289 1.40 -5.35 9.63
N ASN A 290 0.45 -4.87 8.83
CA ASN A 290 -0.97 -5.14 9.06
C ASN A 290 -1.58 -5.83 7.84
N ASP A 291 -0.83 -6.82 7.34
CA ASP A 291 -1.16 -7.63 6.17
C ASP A 291 -2.48 -8.38 6.35
N PHE A 292 -3.12 -8.76 5.26
CA PHE A 292 -4.42 -9.42 5.32
C PHE A 292 -4.34 -10.74 6.10
N GLY A 293 -5.18 -10.90 7.13
CA GLY A 293 -5.19 -12.07 7.99
C GLY A 293 -4.09 -12.09 9.06
N SER A 294 -3.40 -10.97 9.30
CA SER A 294 -2.44 -10.80 10.40
C SER A 294 -3.04 -10.10 11.60
N ALA A 295 -2.57 -10.44 12.80
CA ALA A 295 -2.98 -9.84 14.05
C ALA A 295 -1.75 -9.59 14.93
N ILE A 296 -1.73 -8.47 15.66
CA ILE A 296 -0.70 -8.17 16.67
C ILE A 296 -1.36 -7.66 17.93
N GLY A 297 -1.05 -8.28 19.07
CA GLY A 297 -1.53 -7.89 20.39
C GLY A 297 -0.35 -7.63 21.32
N CYS A 298 -0.26 -6.40 21.83
CA CYS A 298 0.83 -5.96 22.68
C CYS A 298 0.29 -5.63 24.08
N SER A 299 0.27 -6.62 24.98
CA SER A 299 -0.21 -6.44 26.36
C SER A 299 0.53 -7.38 27.31
N GLU A 300 0.70 -7.01 28.58
CA GLU A 300 1.09 -8.01 29.59
C GLU A 300 0.02 -9.11 29.64
N ILE A 301 0.39 -10.38 29.91
CA ILE A 301 -0.58 -11.48 29.99
C ILE A 301 -1.61 -11.19 31.10
N ALA A 302 -2.72 -10.57 30.72
CA ALA A 302 -3.86 -10.33 31.58
C ALA A 302 -5.06 -11.14 31.05
N PRO A 303 -5.89 -11.74 31.94
CA PRO A 303 -7.12 -12.43 31.53
C PRO A 303 -8.12 -11.55 30.77
N SER A 304 -7.95 -10.22 30.87
CA SER A 304 -8.70 -9.17 30.18
C SER A 304 -7.83 -8.42 29.15
N GLY A 305 -6.75 -9.04 28.68
CA GLY A 305 -5.71 -8.42 27.86
C GLY A 305 -6.23 -7.90 26.52
N VAL A 306 -5.50 -6.96 25.95
CA VAL A 306 -5.78 -6.46 24.61
C VAL A 306 -5.35 -7.48 23.57
N PHE A 307 -6.29 -7.92 22.74
CA PHE A 307 -6.03 -8.87 21.67
C PHE A 307 -5.75 -8.15 20.36
N GLY A 308 -4.73 -8.63 19.65
CA GLY A 308 -4.68 -8.50 18.21
C GLY A 308 -5.74 -9.41 17.62
N GLU A 309 -6.51 -8.89 16.68
CA GLU A 309 -7.55 -9.60 15.96
C GLU A 309 -7.40 -9.44 14.45
N ALA A 310 -7.70 -10.50 13.72
CA ALA A 310 -7.90 -10.46 12.28
C ALA A 310 -9.08 -11.33 11.87
N ASN A 311 -9.73 -10.95 10.77
CA ASN A 311 -10.80 -11.74 10.18
C ASN A 311 -10.60 -11.86 8.67
N ILE A 312 -10.61 -13.10 8.19
CA ILE A 312 -10.71 -13.46 6.78
C ILE A 312 -12.13 -13.93 6.56
N ASN A 313 -12.86 -13.27 5.66
CA ASN A 313 -14.21 -13.63 5.27
C ASN A 313 -14.31 -13.68 3.74
N LEU A 314 -14.42 -14.90 3.22
CA LEU A 314 -14.54 -15.22 1.79
C LEU A 314 -15.99 -15.54 1.39
N VAL A 315 -16.97 -15.33 2.28
CA VAL A 315 -18.39 -15.51 1.96
C VAL A 315 -18.77 -14.60 0.79
N GLY A 316 -19.59 -15.14 -0.12
CA GLY A 316 -19.96 -14.47 -1.38
C GLY A 316 -18.92 -14.59 -2.49
N THR A 317 -17.75 -15.19 -2.21
CA THR A 317 -16.74 -15.53 -3.22
C THR A 317 -16.80 -17.04 -3.53
N PRO A 318 -16.28 -17.50 -4.68
CA PRO A 318 -16.26 -18.93 -5.01
C PRO A 318 -15.10 -19.70 -4.35
N PHE A 319 -14.53 -19.16 -3.27
CA PHE A 319 -13.35 -19.70 -2.61
C PHE A 319 -13.58 -19.94 -1.12
N VAL A 320 -12.80 -20.88 -0.58
CA VAL A 320 -12.61 -21.09 0.85
C VAL A 320 -11.12 -21.25 1.15
N LEU A 321 -10.75 -21.17 2.43
CA LEU A 321 -9.38 -21.46 2.86
C LEU A 321 -9.06 -22.93 2.58
N ALA A 322 -7.97 -23.20 1.87
CA ALA A 322 -7.50 -24.57 1.64
C ALA A 322 -7.13 -25.26 2.95
N GLU A 323 -7.13 -26.60 2.99
CA GLU A 323 -6.74 -27.37 4.19
C GLU A 323 -5.33 -27.03 4.69
N THR A 324 -4.44 -26.63 3.77
CA THR A 324 -3.07 -26.22 4.04
C THR A 324 -2.93 -24.78 4.53
N ALA A 325 -4.02 -24.02 4.66
CA ALA A 325 -3.99 -22.69 5.24
C ALA A 325 -3.56 -22.78 6.71
N ALA A 326 -2.44 -22.14 7.05
CA ALA A 326 -1.82 -22.18 8.35
C ALA A 326 -1.32 -20.79 8.77
N PHE A 327 -1.29 -20.59 10.09
CA PHE A 327 -0.86 -19.34 10.72
C PHE A 327 0.31 -19.61 11.65
N THR A 328 1.28 -18.71 11.61
CA THR A 328 2.43 -18.72 12.52
C THR A 328 2.16 -17.76 13.65
N PHE A 329 2.32 -18.24 14.89
CA PHE A 329 2.20 -17.44 16.11
C PHE A 329 3.59 -17.30 16.74
N ALA A 330 3.98 -16.08 17.08
CA ALA A 330 5.27 -15.82 17.70
C ALA A 330 5.24 -14.56 18.55
N GLY A 331 6.23 -14.44 19.42
CA GLY A 331 6.38 -13.34 20.37
C GLY A 331 6.61 -13.84 21.79
N PRO A 332 7.09 -12.97 22.69
CA PRO A 332 7.21 -13.31 24.10
C PRO A 332 5.83 -13.59 24.69
N GLU A 333 5.71 -14.73 25.37
CA GLU A 333 4.48 -15.08 26.09
C GLU A 333 3.23 -15.10 25.18
N VAL A 334 3.42 -15.51 23.92
CA VAL A 334 2.34 -15.55 22.93
C VAL A 334 1.28 -16.59 23.31
N ASP A 335 0.03 -16.16 23.32
CA ASP A 335 -1.14 -17.02 23.30
C ASP A 335 -2.05 -16.56 22.16
N GLY A 336 -2.61 -17.50 21.41
CA GLY A 336 -3.34 -17.17 20.20
C GLY A 336 -3.94 -18.38 19.51
N ALA A 337 -4.92 -18.11 18.67
CA ALA A 337 -5.63 -19.12 17.92
C ALA A 337 -6.07 -18.57 16.56
N ALA A 338 -6.12 -19.45 15.57
CA ALA A 338 -6.81 -19.24 14.31
C ALA A 338 -7.98 -20.22 14.25
N THR A 339 -9.19 -19.69 14.36
CA THR A 339 -10.42 -20.49 14.36
C THR A 339 -11.08 -20.36 12.99
N LEU A 340 -11.13 -21.46 12.25
CA LEU A 340 -11.80 -21.53 10.95
C LEU A 340 -13.25 -21.98 11.13
N SER A 341 -14.15 -21.46 10.29
CA SER A 341 -15.50 -22.01 10.18
C SER A 341 -15.47 -23.45 9.63
N GLU A 342 -16.52 -24.22 9.91
CA GLU A 342 -16.66 -25.60 9.43
C GLU A 342 -16.56 -25.69 7.89
N ASP A 343 -17.14 -24.70 7.20
CA ASP A 343 -17.12 -24.60 5.74
C ASP A 343 -15.86 -23.92 5.19
N ARG A 344 -14.94 -23.49 6.08
CA ARG A 344 -13.68 -22.78 5.82
C ARG A 344 -13.82 -21.47 5.03
N ALA A 345 -15.03 -20.91 4.94
CA ALA A 345 -15.26 -19.61 4.31
C ALA A 345 -14.78 -18.44 5.17
N THR A 346 -14.66 -18.64 6.48
CA THR A 346 -14.15 -17.62 7.39
C THR A 346 -13.06 -18.14 8.31
N ALA A 347 -12.18 -17.24 8.75
CA ALA A 347 -11.22 -17.47 9.81
C ALA A 347 -11.13 -16.24 10.71
N THR A 348 -11.22 -16.46 12.01
CA THR A 348 -10.95 -15.46 13.03
C THR A 348 -9.62 -15.78 13.70
N ILE A 349 -8.70 -14.82 13.70
CA ILE A 349 -7.38 -14.94 14.28
C ILE A 349 -7.31 -14.01 15.47
N THR A 350 -6.89 -14.54 16.61
CA THR A 350 -6.69 -13.78 17.85
C THR A 350 -5.29 -14.06 18.39
N VAL A 351 -4.60 -13.03 18.84
CA VAL A 351 -3.30 -13.17 19.48
C VAL A 351 -3.14 -12.17 20.62
N THR A 352 -2.47 -12.60 21.68
CA THR A 352 -2.10 -11.80 22.84
C THR A 352 -0.69 -12.18 23.30
N GLY A 353 -0.24 -11.58 24.39
CA GLY A 353 1.10 -11.71 24.93
C GLY A 353 1.85 -10.39 24.88
N ASN A 354 3.09 -10.41 25.36
CA ASN A 354 3.96 -9.23 25.43
C ASN A 354 4.50 -8.90 24.04
N CYS A 355 3.62 -8.36 23.20
CA CYS A 355 3.78 -8.14 21.76
C CYS A 355 3.76 -9.45 20.95
N GLY A 356 2.75 -10.29 21.20
CA GLY A 356 2.47 -11.47 20.40
C GLY A 356 1.91 -11.10 19.03
N TRP A 357 2.28 -11.86 18.00
CA TRP A 357 1.79 -11.69 16.65
C TRP A 357 1.38 -13.02 16.01
N ALA A 358 0.42 -12.93 15.10
CA ALA A 358 -0.04 -14.02 14.25
C ALA A 358 -0.04 -13.54 12.80
N VAL A 359 0.62 -14.27 11.90
CA VAL A 359 0.56 -14.00 10.45
C VAL A 359 0.27 -15.28 9.68
N PRO A 360 -0.30 -15.20 8.47
CA PRO A 360 -0.27 -16.31 7.53
C PRO A 360 1.16 -16.82 7.34
N HIS A 361 1.36 -18.13 7.28
CA HIS A 361 2.70 -18.71 7.15
C HIS A 361 3.46 -18.24 5.89
N ASP A 362 2.70 -18.00 4.81
CA ASP A 362 3.13 -17.46 3.52
C ASP A 362 1.88 -16.79 2.87
N GLN A 363 1.79 -16.78 1.54
CA GLN A 363 0.54 -16.55 0.84
C GLN A 363 -0.57 -17.51 1.29
N ILE A 364 -1.79 -17.00 1.44
CA ILE A 364 -2.93 -17.75 1.97
C ILE A 364 -3.50 -18.67 0.88
N PRO A 365 -3.41 -20.00 1.01
CA PRO A 365 -3.90 -20.93 0.00
C PRO A 365 -5.42 -21.06 0.04
N LEU A 366 -6.03 -21.12 -1.13
CA LEU A 366 -7.47 -21.23 -1.35
C LEU A 366 -7.84 -22.53 -2.05
N ALA A 367 -9.09 -22.96 -1.85
CA ALA A 367 -9.75 -23.97 -2.66
C ALA A 367 -10.95 -23.33 -3.37
N TYR A 368 -11.08 -23.60 -4.67
CA TYR A 368 -12.26 -23.19 -5.45
C TYR A 368 -13.41 -24.17 -5.16
N VAL A 369 -14.57 -23.64 -4.83
CA VAL A 369 -15.77 -24.41 -4.46
C VAL A 369 -16.99 -24.04 -5.30
N GLY A 370 -16.86 -23.11 -6.25
CA GLY A 370 -17.96 -22.60 -7.06
C GLY A 370 -18.76 -21.51 -6.34
N ALA A 371 -19.69 -20.88 -7.04
CA ALA A 371 -20.59 -19.88 -6.45
C ALA A 371 -21.43 -20.51 -5.33
N ARG A 372 -21.46 -19.87 -4.16
CA ARG A 372 -22.23 -20.30 -2.99
C ARG A 372 -23.46 -19.43 -2.78
#